data_AF-A0A933YLA9-F1
#
_entry.id   AF-A0A933YLA9-F1
#
_cell.length_a   1.000
_cell.length_b   1.000
_cell.length_c   1.000
_cell.angle_alpha   90.00
_cell.angle_beta   90.00
_cell.angle_gamma   90.00
#
_symmetry.space_group_name_H-M   'P 1'
#
loop_
_entity.id
_entity.type
_entity.pdbx_description
1 polymer ?
#
loop_
_entity_poly.entity_id
_entity_poly.type
_entity_poly.pdbx_seq_one_letter_code
_entity_poly.pdbx_strand_id
1 'polypeptide(L)'
;MFEQEVRALLTARQIPFVDGTKSVSELDFFLPRQNISFDAKEKTQCFSMKNWAGARVAQEDLFIIDDLAARKLLRKAPLSFCLIKDSSSQSVTYYIYSIVDLMCIPKTRVRRPIEKSVKAFKGKWLLDLRDAAVFAELADAVEYMLTYEKNFTLIFGQHIDCWGHYPSEEIKTSGTTRVPAFWKKDAKAHT
;
A
#
# COMPACT_ATOMS: atom_id res chain seq x y z
N MET A 1 20.06 -6.24 3.19
CA MET A 1 18.65 -6.19 3.63
C MET A 1 18.05 -4.93 3.03
N PHE A 2 16.85 -5.00 2.43
CA PHE A 2 16.32 -3.90 1.60
C PHE A 2 16.39 -2.49 2.22
N GLU A 3 16.12 -2.35 3.53
CA GLU A 3 16.29 -1.07 4.24
C GLU A 3 17.69 -0.45 4.11
N GLN A 4 18.76 -1.26 4.04
CA GLN A 4 20.13 -0.77 3.81
C GLN A 4 20.29 -0.18 2.41
N GLU A 5 19.65 -0.77 1.40
CA GLU A 5 19.67 -0.25 0.03
C GLU A 5 18.96 1.10 -0.03
N VAL A 6 17.81 1.22 0.64
CA VAL A 6 17.10 2.50 0.78
C VAL A 6 17.97 3.55 1.46
N ARG A 7 18.60 3.22 2.60
CA ARG A 7 19.53 4.14 3.29
C ARG A 7 20.68 4.59 2.40
N ALA A 8 21.30 3.64 1.69
CA ALA A 8 22.41 3.93 0.79
C ALA A 8 21.98 4.88 -0.32
N LEU A 9 20.83 4.64 -0.95
CA LEU A 9 20.30 5.50 -2.00
C LEU A 9 19.97 6.91 -1.50
N LEU A 10 19.23 7.03 -0.39
CA LEU A 10 18.85 8.32 0.19
C LEU A 10 20.09 9.15 0.58
N THR A 11 21.09 8.48 1.18
CA THR A 11 22.37 9.11 1.52
C THR A 11 23.13 9.56 0.28
N ALA A 12 23.24 8.70 -0.74
CA ALA A 12 23.94 9.02 -1.99
C ALA A 12 23.29 10.21 -2.73
N ARG A 13 21.96 10.32 -2.67
CA ARG A 13 21.19 11.44 -3.24
C ARG A 13 21.09 12.66 -2.33
N GLN A 14 21.71 12.63 -1.16
CA GLN A 14 21.65 13.71 -0.16
C GLN A 14 20.21 14.08 0.24
N ILE A 15 19.30 13.10 0.23
CA ILE A 15 17.92 13.28 0.67
C ILE A 15 17.92 13.14 2.19
N PRO A 16 17.56 14.17 2.98
CA PRO A 16 17.49 14.04 4.43
C PRO A 16 16.39 13.05 4.82
N PHE A 17 16.69 12.18 5.78
CA PHE A 17 15.71 11.23 6.31
C PHE A 17 15.92 10.96 7.80
N VAL A 18 14.86 10.53 8.47
CA VAL A 18 14.88 9.94 9.81
C VAL A 18 14.70 8.44 9.67
N ASP A 19 15.62 7.67 10.26
CA ASP A 19 15.58 6.21 10.28
C ASP A 19 14.73 5.72 11.47
N GLY A 20 13.59 5.11 11.16
CA GLY A 20 12.65 4.51 12.09
C GLY A 20 12.66 2.97 12.07
N THR A 21 13.59 2.32 11.35
CA THR A 21 13.61 0.86 11.13
C THR A 21 13.66 0.00 12.40
N LYS A 22 14.16 0.57 13.51
CA LYS A 22 14.18 -0.10 14.83
C LYS A 22 12.91 0.14 15.66
N SER A 23 12.00 0.98 15.19
CA SER A 23 10.81 1.39 15.93
C SER A 23 9.65 0.41 15.74
N VAL A 24 9.05 0.01 16.85
CA VAL A 24 7.82 -0.78 16.81
C VAL A 24 6.58 0.08 16.53
N SER A 25 6.65 1.40 16.71
CA SER A 25 5.51 2.32 16.56
C SER A 25 5.56 3.16 15.30
N GLU A 26 6.75 3.53 14.82
CA GLU A 26 6.91 4.37 13.64
C GLU A 26 7.00 3.53 12.36
N LEU A 27 7.00 4.26 11.22
CA LEU A 27 7.33 3.71 9.92
C LEU A 27 8.85 3.70 9.74
N ASP A 28 9.32 2.88 8.80
CA ASP A 28 10.75 2.62 8.60
C ASP A 28 11.54 3.90 8.23
N PHE A 29 10.94 4.81 7.45
CA PHE A 29 11.59 6.03 7.00
C PHE A 29 10.65 7.25 7.02
N PHE A 30 11.21 8.42 7.34
CA PHE A 30 10.54 9.72 7.20
C PHE A 30 11.43 10.73 6.48
N LEU A 31 10.90 11.36 5.43
CA LEU A 31 11.54 12.39 4.62
C LEU A 31 10.95 13.77 5.03
N PRO A 32 11.61 14.53 5.91
CA PRO A 32 11.02 15.72 6.52
C PRO A 32 10.73 16.85 5.53
N ARG A 33 11.48 16.96 4.43
CA ARG A 33 11.28 18.05 3.46
C ARG A 33 9.99 17.92 2.66
N GLN A 34 9.60 16.69 2.35
CA GLN A 34 8.38 16.37 1.58
C GLN A 34 7.24 15.90 2.49
N ASN A 35 7.47 15.84 3.81
CA ASN A 35 6.55 15.25 4.76
C ASN A 35 6.09 13.82 4.38
N ILE A 36 6.99 13.04 3.76
CA ILE A 36 6.71 11.68 3.29
C ILE A 36 7.16 10.67 4.34
N SER A 37 6.32 9.71 4.69
CA SER A 37 6.71 8.58 5.56
C SER A 37 6.46 7.25 4.87
N PHE A 38 7.37 6.28 4.94
CA PHE A 38 7.15 5.00 4.25
C PHE A 38 7.75 3.80 4.99
N ASP A 39 7.13 2.65 4.76
CA ASP A 39 7.65 1.35 5.20
C ASP A 39 8.33 0.67 4.02
N ALA A 40 9.51 0.10 4.25
CA ALA A 40 10.23 -0.72 3.29
C ALA A 40 9.98 -2.20 3.61
N LYS A 41 9.51 -2.96 2.62
CA LYS A 41 9.21 -4.39 2.78
C LYS A 41 9.87 -5.19 1.67
N GLU A 42 10.29 -6.41 1.99
CA GLU A 42 10.98 -7.27 1.04
C GLU A 42 10.25 -8.61 0.93
N LYS A 43 9.88 -8.99 -0.30
CA LYS A 43 9.38 -10.32 -0.65
C LYS A 43 10.56 -11.09 -1.23
N THR A 44 11.18 -11.95 -0.42
CA THR A 44 12.34 -12.75 -0.85
C THR A 44 11.96 -14.08 -1.48
N GLN A 45 10.73 -14.53 -1.27
CA GLN A 45 10.20 -15.79 -1.79
C GLN A 45 8.70 -15.69 -2.01
N CYS A 46 8.21 -16.50 -2.93
CA CYS A 46 6.79 -16.63 -3.20
C CYS A 46 6.03 -17.25 -2.01
N PHE A 47 4.81 -16.78 -1.73
CA PHE A 47 4.01 -17.27 -0.59
C PHE A 47 3.35 -18.61 -0.87
N SER A 48 3.39 -19.54 0.09
CA SER A 48 2.67 -20.82 -0.03
C SER A 48 1.15 -20.64 -0.05
N MET A 49 0.52 -20.94 -1.18
CA MET A 49 -0.94 -20.81 -1.35
C MET A 49 -1.75 -21.72 -0.43
N LYS A 50 -1.17 -22.82 0.07
CA LYS A 50 -1.81 -23.68 1.08
C LYS A 50 -2.15 -22.90 2.37
N ASN A 51 -1.31 -21.93 2.74
CA ASN A 51 -1.51 -21.10 3.93
C ASN A 51 -2.44 -19.90 3.67
N TRP A 52 -2.80 -19.67 2.41
CA TRP A 52 -3.54 -18.50 1.94
C TRP A 52 -4.63 -18.91 0.94
N ALA A 53 -5.37 -19.97 1.24
CA ALA A 53 -6.38 -20.55 0.35
C ALA A 53 -7.52 -19.59 -0.07
N GLY A 54 -7.63 -18.41 0.56
CA GLY A 54 -8.56 -17.33 0.17
C GLY A 54 -7.96 -16.29 -0.78
N ALA A 55 -6.67 -16.38 -1.12
CA ALA A 55 -6.06 -15.53 -2.12
C ALA A 55 -6.64 -15.87 -3.50
N ARG A 56 -7.17 -14.86 -4.19
CA ARG A 56 -7.63 -14.96 -5.59
C ARG A 56 -6.55 -14.53 -6.60
N VAL A 57 -5.34 -14.32 -6.10
CA VAL A 57 -4.18 -13.78 -6.83
C VAL A 57 -3.16 -14.89 -6.98
N ALA A 58 -2.44 -14.90 -8.11
CA ALA A 58 -1.36 -15.83 -8.34
C ALA A 58 -0.23 -15.64 -7.32
N GLN A 59 0.53 -16.69 -7.03
CA GLN A 59 1.52 -16.68 -5.96
C GLN A 59 2.68 -15.70 -6.24
N GLU A 60 2.99 -15.50 -7.51
CA GLU A 60 3.94 -14.54 -8.06
C GLU A 60 3.51 -13.08 -7.82
N ASP A 61 2.22 -12.78 -7.90
CA ASP A 61 1.69 -11.43 -7.74
C ASP A 61 1.21 -11.17 -6.30
N LEU A 62 1.14 -12.19 -5.46
CA LEU A 62 0.65 -12.07 -4.09
C LEU A 62 1.68 -11.34 -3.20
N PHE A 63 1.22 -10.28 -2.54
CA PHE A 63 1.91 -9.68 -1.41
C PHE A 63 1.05 -9.64 -0.16
N ILE A 64 1.68 -9.76 1.02
CA ILE A 64 0.96 -9.85 2.30
C ILE A 64 1.49 -8.77 3.23
N ILE A 65 0.60 -7.88 3.65
CA ILE A 65 0.89 -6.85 4.66
C ILE A 65 0.10 -7.14 5.95
N ASP A 66 0.71 -6.82 7.09
CA ASP A 66 0.03 -6.88 8.38
C ASP A 66 -0.97 -5.72 8.51
N ASP A 67 -2.15 -6.00 9.05
CA ASP A 67 -3.14 -4.98 9.41
C ASP A 67 -2.52 -3.84 10.25
N LEU A 68 -1.57 -4.18 11.11
CA LEU A 68 -0.87 -3.19 11.94
C LEU A 68 0.02 -2.28 11.08
N ALA A 69 0.72 -2.80 10.08
CA ALA A 69 1.55 -1.99 9.17
C ALA A 69 0.67 -1.07 8.32
N ALA A 70 -0.45 -1.58 7.78
CA ALA A 70 -1.42 -0.75 7.06
C ALA A 70 -1.98 0.39 7.93
N ARG A 71 -2.28 0.13 9.21
CA ARG A 71 -2.74 1.18 10.14
C ARG A 71 -1.65 2.21 10.48
N LYS A 72 -0.38 1.80 10.57
CA LYS A 72 0.73 2.73 10.76
C LYS A 72 0.86 3.67 9.56
N LEU A 73 0.74 3.13 8.35
CA LEU A 73 0.72 3.92 7.12
C LEU A 73 -0.45 4.91 7.15
N LEU A 74 -1.65 4.43 7.48
CA LEU A 74 -2.85 5.28 7.59
C LEU A 74 -2.70 6.44 8.57
N ARG A 75 -2.00 6.24 9.70
CA ARG A 75 -1.74 7.29 10.69
C ARG A 75 -0.87 8.42 10.14
N LYS A 76 -0.08 8.16 9.09
CA LYS A 76 0.79 9.13 8.40
C LYS A 76 0.21 9.56 7.05
N ALA A 77 -1.07 9.27 6.80
CA ALA A 77 -1.74 9.68 5.58
C ALA A 77 -1.73 11.22 5.45
N PRO A 78 -1.79 11.72 4.20
CA PRO A 78 -1.91 10.96 2.97
C PRO A 78 -0.57 10.68 2.26
N LEU A 79 0.53 11.28 2.74
CA LEU A 79 1.87 11.16 2.16
C LEU A 79 2.62 9.99 2.79
N SER A 80 1.97 8.83 2.81
CA SER A 80 2.60 7.60 3.28
C SER A 80 2.52 6.46 2.29
N PHE A 81 3.57 5.64 2.26
CA PHE A 81 3.77 4.64 1.21
C PHE A 81 4.25 3.30 1.77
N CYS A 82 3.82 2.22 1.13
CA CYS A 82 4.44 0.91 1.28
C CYS A 82 5.34 0.69 0.05
N LEU A 83 6.65 0.73 0.27
CA LEU A 83 7.65 0.42 -0.74
C LEU A 83 8.05 -1.04 -0.60
N ILE A 84 7.88 -1.81 -1.66
CA ILE A 84 8.12 -3.25 -1.67
C ILE A 84 9.22 -3.55 -2.68
N LYS A 85 10.23 -4.31 -2.25
CA LYS A 85 11.17 -4.99 -3.15
C LYS A 85 10.72 -6.43 -3.29
N ASP A 86 10.43 -6.86 -4.51
CA ASP A 86 10.23 -8.26 -4.84
C ASP A 86 11.52 -8.85 -5.43
N SER A 87 12.17 -9.68 -4.63
CA SER A 87 13.36 -10.46 -4.99
C SER A 87 13.02 -11.93 -5.23
N SER A 88 11.73 -12.30 -5.24
CA SER A 88 11.29 -13.70 -5.37
C SER A 88 11.27 -14.21 -6.81
N SER A 89 11.30 -13.29 -7.78
CA SER A 89 11.36 -13.60 -9.22
C SER A 89 12.81 -13.59 -9.74
N GLN A 90 13.01 -13.93 -11.02
CA GLN A 90 14.33 -13.87 -11.66
C GLN A 90 14.89 -12.43 -11.74
N SER A 91 14.02 -11.42 -11.75
CA SER A 91 14.39 -10.02 -11.81
C SER A 91 13.83 -9.28 -10.59
N VAL A 92 14.67 -8.44 -9.96
CA VAL A 92 14.22 -7.59 -8.87
C VAL A 92 13.24 -6.57 -9.43
N THR A 93 12.09 -6.43 -8.78
CA THR A 93 11.07 -5.43 -9.13
C THR A 93 10.67 -4.66 -7.88
N TYR A 94 10.40 -3.37 -8.02
CA TYR A 94 9.96 -2.51 -6.94
C TYR A 94 8.51 -2.11 -7.14
N TYR A 95 7.72 -2.20 -6.08
CA TYR A 95 6.31 -1.84 -6.09
C TYR A 95 6.05 -0.78 -5.04
N ILE A 96 5.18 0.18 -5.37
CA ILE A 96 4.72 1.21 -4.45
C ILE A 96 3.21 1.20 -4.38
N TYR A 97 2.72 1.13 -3.15
CA TYR A 97 1.37 1.60 -2.82
C TYR A 97 1.47 2.92 -2.07
N SER A 98 0.79 3.96 -2.53
CA SER A 98 0.41 5.02 -1.61
C SER A 98 -0.61 4.45 -0.61
N ILE A 99 -0.74 5.08 0.55
CA ILE A 99 -1.78 4.71 1.50
C ILE A 99 -3.18 4.85 0.90
N VAL A 100 -3.35 5.76 -0.05
CA VAL A 100 -4.61 5.99 -0.77
C VAL A 100 -4.94 4.76 -1.60
N ASP A 101 -4.01 4.38 -2.48
CA ASP A 101 -4.14 3.21 -3.32
C ASP A 101 -4.39 1.98 -2.43
N LEU A 102 -3.57 1.79 -1.39
CA LEU A 102 -3.69 0.66 -0.47
C LEU A 102 -5.09 0.57 0.18
N MET A 103 -5.71 1.70 0.48
CA MET A 103 -7.07 1.76 1.05
C MET A 103 -8.16 1.56 0.00
N CYS A 104 -7.96 2.05 -1.22
CA CYS A 104 -8.94 2.01 -2.32
C CYS A 104 -8.91 0.73 -3.15
N ILE A 105 -7.76 0.06 -3.28
CA ILE A 105 -7.63 -1.14 -4.09
C ILE A 105 -8.46 -2.31 -3.51
N PRO A 106 -8.94 -3.23 -4.36
CA PRO A 106 -9.46 -4.49 -3.91
C PRO A 106 -8.39 -5.27 -3.14
N LYS A 107 -8.81 -5.92 -2.05
CA LYS A 107 -7.92 -6.69 -1.18
C LYS A 107 -8.72 -7.71 -0.39
N THR A 108 -8.09 -8.83 -0.10
CA THR A 108 -8.68 -9.84 0.79
C THR A 108 -8.10 -9.66 2.19
N ARG A 109 -8.95 -9.38 3.18
CA ARG A 109 -8.55 -9.34 4.59
C ARG A 109 -8.78 -10.68 5.25
N VAL A 110 -7.73 -11.29 5.78
CA VAL A 110 -7.77 -12.58 6.47
C VAL A 110 -7.30 -12.45 7.91
N ARG A 111 -7.75 -13.37 8.77
CA ARG A 111 -7.30 -13.49 10.16
C ARG A 111 -6.39 -14.70 10.29
N ARG A 112 -5.19 -14.50 10.82
CA ARG A 112 -4.24 -15.58 11.10
C ARG A 112 -4.16 -15.81 12.61
N PRO A 113 -4.42 -17.03 13.12
CA PRO A 113 -4.22 -17.32 14.53
C PRO A 113 -2.75 -17.14 14.90
N ILE A 114 -2.51 -16.60 16.10
CA ILE A 114 -1.18 -16.55 16.70
C ILE A 114 -1.21 -17.29 18.04
N GLU A 115 -0.25 -18.20 18.19
CA GLU A 115 0.01 -18.88 19.45
C GLU A 115 1.04 -18.06 20.22
N LYS A 116 0.55 -17.10 21.01
CA LYS A 116 1.32 -16.40 22.04
C LYS A 116 0.73 -16.75 23.42
N SER A 117 1.14 -16.05 24.47
CA SER A 117 0.58 -16.16 25.84
C SER A 117 -0.95 -15.97 25.90
N VAL A 118 -1.58 -15.46 24.84
CA VAL A 118 -3.03 -15.37 24.66
C VAL A 118 -3.39 -15.83 23.25
N LYS A 119 -4.48 -16.60 23.10
CA LYS A 119 -5.07 -16.91 21.79
C LYS A 119 -5.58 -15.63 21.14
N ALA A 120 -4.92 -15.19 20.07
CA ALA A 120 -5.27 -13.98 19.35
C ALA A 120 -5.19 -14.20 17.84
N PHE A 121 -5.74 -13.24 17.08
CA PHE A 121 -5.65 -13.22 15.62
C PHE A 121 -4.89 -11.98 15.15
N LYS A 122 -3.98 -12.17 14.20
CA LYS A 122 -3.41 -11.08 13.42
C LYS A 122 -4.20 -10.90 12.14
N GLY A 123 -4.63 -9.66 11.86
CA GLY A 123 -5.15 -9.30 10.54
C GLY A 123 -4.03 -9.24 9.51
N LYS A 124 -4.30 -9.74 8.31
CA LYS A 124 -3.41 -9.68 7.15
C LYS A 124 -4.22 -9.23 5.95
N TRP A 125 -3.63 -8.39 5.09
CA TRP A 125 -4.20 -8.06 3.79
C TRP A 125 -3.41 -8.82 2.72
N LEU A 126 -4.15 -9.50 1.86
CA LEU A 126 -3.64 -10.15 0.67
C LEU A 126 -3.86 -9.18 -0.48
N LEU A 127 -2.76 -8.70 -1.04
CA LEU A 127 -2.69 -7.68 -2.08
C LEU A 127 -2.22 -8.31 -3.38
N ASP A 128 -2.67 -7.75 -4.50
CA ASP A 128 -2.21 -8.08 -5.83
C ASP A 128 -1.19 -7.04 -6.30
N LEU A 129 0.09 -7.39 -6.41
CA LEU A 129 1.17 -6.47 -6.80
C LEU A 129 0.92 -5.76 -8.13
N ARG A 130 0.07 -6.30 -9.00
CA ARG A 130 -0.31 -5.66 -10.26
C ARG A 130 -1.18 -4.42 -10.07
N ASP A 131 -1.77 -4.23 -8.89
CA ASP A 131 -2.49 -3.02 -8.51
C ASP A 131 -1.55 -1.90 -8.01
N ALA A 132 -0.25 -2.16 -7.88
CA ALA A 132 0.74 -1.19 -7.43
C ALA A 132 1.38 -0.41 -8.58
N ALA A 133 1.98 0.73 -8.28
CA ALA A 133 2.95 1.35 -9.17
C ALA A 133 4.22 0.48 -9.22
N VAL A 134 4.76 0.22 -10.41
CA VAL A 134 5.85 -0.74 -10.65
C VAL A 134 7.09 -0.06 -11.24
N PHE A 135 8.27 -0.45 -10.75
CA PHE A 135 9.56 0.12 -11.16
C PHE A 135 10.62 -0.97 -11.25
N ALA A 136 11.53 -0.84 -12.23
CA ALA A 136 12.71 -1.70 -12.35
C ALA A 136 13.81 -1.30 -11.37
N GLU A 137 13.91 0.00 -11.05
CA GLU A 137 14.97 0.56 -10.22
C GLU A 137 14.41 1.23 -8.95
N LEU A 138 15.09 1.03 -7.82
CA LEU A 138 14.75 1.68 -6.55
C LEU A 138 14.78 3.21 -6.65
N ALA A 139 15.71 3.71 -7.46
CA ALA A 139 15.88 5.12 -7.80
C ALA A 139 14.58 5.77 -8.33
N ASP A 140 13.89 5.08 -9.23
CA ASP A 140 12.67 5.56 -9.89
C ASP A 140 11.48 5.46 -8.94
N ALA A 141 11.42 4.40 -8.13
CA ALA A 141 10.44 4.25 -7.08
C ALA A 141 10.51 5.40 -6.04
N VAL A 142 11.72 5.78 -5.63
CA VAL A 142 11.91 6.93 -4.73
C VAL A 142 11.50 8.25 -5.41
N GLU A 143 11.86 8.45 -6.67
CA GLU A 143 11.46 9.66 -7.41
C GLU A 143 9.93 9.77 -7.55
N TYR A 144 9.24 8.64 -7.78
CA TYR A 144 7.78 8.59 -7.79
C TYR A 144 7.18 9.10 -6.48
N MET A 145 7.69 8.66 -5.32
CA MET A 145 7.21 9.17 -4.03
C MET A 145 7.44 10.67 -3.88
N LEU A 146 8.62 11.17 -4.27
CA LEU A 146 8.97 12.59 -4.16
C LEU A 146 8.10 13.49 -5.07
N THR A 147 7.62 12.96 -6.19
CA THR A 147 6.76 13.68 -7.13
C THR A 147 5.27 13.56 -6.79
N TYR A 148 4.86 12.53 -6.04
CA TYR A 148 3.47 12.27 -5.66
C TYR A 148 2.80 13.46 -4.94
N GLU A 149 3.52 14.15 -4.05
CA GLU A 149 3.00 15.32 -3.32
C GLU A 149 2.49 16.41 -4.28
N LYS A 150 3.17 16.63 -5.40
CA LYS A 150 2.81 17.68 -6.36
C LYS A 150 1.48 17.42 -7.06
N ASN A 151 1.08 16.16 -7.16
CA ASN A 151 -0.16 15.76 -7.83
C ASN A 151 -1.35 15.68 -6.87
N PHE A 152 -1.13 15.84 -5.56
CA PHE A 152 -2.10 15.57 -4.51
C PHE A 152 -3.51 16.15 -4.75
N THR A 153 -3.60 17.43 -5.12
CA THR A 153 -4.90 18.09 -5.39
C THR A 153 -5.65 17.45 -6.55
N LEU A 154 -4.95 17.02 -7.60
CA LEU A 154 -5.53 16.31 -8.72
C LEU A 154 -6.12 14.97 -8.24
N ILE A 155 -5.32 14.22 -7.48
CA ILE A 155 -5.66 12.88 -6.99
C ILE A 155 -6.95 12.88 -6.16
N PHE A 156 -7.06 13.78 -5.20
CA PHE A 156 -8.15 13.77 -4.22
C PHE A 156 -9.30 14.72 -4.52
N GLY A 157 -9.04 15.79 -5.28
CA GLY A 157 -9.99 16.89 -5.43
C GLY A 157 -10.63 16.95 -6.81
N GLN A 158 -10.03 16.34 -7.83
CA GLN A 158 -10.41 16.58 -9.23
C GLN A 158 -10.75 15.30 -10.01
N HIS A 159 -10.18 14.15 -9.63
CA HIS A 159 -10.61 12.87 -10.20
C HIS A 159 -11.95 12.43 -9.62
N ILE A 160 -12.98 12.46 -10.48
CA ILE A 160 -14.34 12.00 -10.16
C ILE A 160 -14.51 10.51 -10.51
N ASP A 161 -13.85 10.05 -11.57
CA ASP A 161 -13.81 8.63 -11.93
C ASP A 161 -13.04 7.82 -10.89
N CYS A 162 -13.30 6.51 -10.84
CA CYS A 162 -12.54 5.60 -9.99
C CYS A 162 -11.03 5.85 -10.19
N TRP A 163 -10.36 6.13 -9.08
CA TRP A 163 -8.92 6.33 -9.08
C TRP A 163 -8.25 5.01 -9.46
N GLY A 164 -7.50 4.99 -10.57
CA GLY A 164 -6.73 3.84 -11.04
C GLY A 164 -7.52 2.80 -11.84
N HIS A 165 -6.80 1.88 -12.48
CA HIS A 165 -7.33 0.66 -13.08
C HIS A 165 -6.74 -0.52 -12.33
N TYR A 166 -7.53 -1.15 -11.45
CA TYR A 166 -7.07 -2.28 -10.64
C TYR A 166 -7.50 -3.59 -11.31
N PRO A 167 -6.57 -4.41 -11.86
CA PRO A 167 -6.89 -5.71 -12.43
C PRO A 167 -7.69 -6.64 -11.52
N SER A 168 -7.57 -6.47 -10.21
CA SER A 168 -8.30 -7.26 -9.22
C SER A 168 -9.72 -6.74 -8.94
N GLU A 169 -10.10 -5.58 -9.49
CA GLU A 169 -11.42 -4.97 -9.31
C GLU A 169 -12.38 -5.38 -10.42
N GLU A 170 -13.53 -5.90 -10.03
CA GLU A 170 -14.64 -6.10 -10.96
C GLU A 170 -15.52 -4.84 -10.96
N ILE A 171 -15.30 -3.95 -11.93
CA ILE A 171 -16.18 -2.80 -12.15
C ILE A 171 -17.44 -3.29 -12.86
N LYS A 172 -18.56 -3.35 -12.13
CA LYS A 172 -19.85 -3.68 -12.73
C LYS A 172 -20.33 -2.55 -13.63
N THR A 173 -20.79 -2.88 -14.83
CA THR A 173 -21.37 -1.93 -15.79
C THR A 173 -22.74 -1.39 -15.36
N SER A 174 -23.30 -1.89 -14.26
CA SER A 174 -24.57 -1.48 -13.67
C SER A 174 -24.38 -0.89 -12.28
N GLY A 175 -25.02 0.24 -12.03
CA GLY A 175 -25.13 0.86 -10.71
C GLY A 175 -26.33 1.79 -10.68
N THR A 176 -26.69 2.29 -9.51
CA THR A 176 -27.75 3.30 -9.41
C THR A 176 -27.19 4.63 -9.89
N THR A 177 -27.65 5.12 -11.05
CA THR A 177 -27.37 6.49 -11.48
C THR A 177 -27.85 7.44 -10.39
N ARG A 178 -26.92 8.20 -9.79
CA ARG A 178 -27.29 9.22 -8.82
C ARG A 178 -28.07 10.33 -9.51
N VAL A 179 -29.32 10.53 -9.09
CA VAL A 179 -30.15 11.66 -9.54
C VAL A 179 -30.19 12.69 -8.41
N PRO A 180 -29.80 13.96 -8.66
CA PRO A 180 -29.74 14.99 -7.62
C PRO A 180 -31.03 15.16 -6.80
N ALA A 181 -32.19 14.90 -7.41
CA ALA A 181 -33.50 14.94 -6.76
C ALA A 181 -33.65 13.97 -5.57
N PHE A 182 -32.80 12.93 -5.48
CA PHE A 182 -32.88 11.91 -4.41
C PHE A 182 -31.95 12.15 -3.22
N TRP A 183 -31.11 13.20 -3.25
CA TRP A 183 -30.15 13.50 -2.17
C TRP A 183 -30.79 13.71 -0.80
N LYS A 184 -31.97 14.35 -0.75
CA LYS A 184 -32.71 14.55 0.51
C LYS A 184 -33.26 13.25 1.11
N LYS A 185 -33.39 12.19 0.30
CA LYS A 185 -33.86 10.86 0.76
C LYS A 185 -32.68 10.00 1.21
N ASP A 186 -31.54 10.06 0.53
CA ASP A 186 -30.32 9.32 0.89
C ASP A 186 -29.77 9.71 2.27
N ALA A 187 -29.90 10.98 2.66
CA ALA A 187 -29.43 11.47 3.97
C ALA A 187 -30.37 11.15 5.14
N LYS A 188 -31.58 10.61 4.90
CA LYS A 188 -32.63 10.44 5.92
C LYS A 188 -32.67 9.06 6.59
N ALA A 189 -31.54 8.36 6.65
CA ALA A 189 -31.44 7.06 7.31
C ALA A 189 -30.54 7.07 8.55
N HIS A 190 -30.31 8.20 9.24
CA HIS A 190 -29.71 8.23 10.57
C HIS A 190 -30.24 9.41 11.39
N THR A 191 -31.41 9.24 12.01
CA THR A 191 -31.84 9.97 13.22
C THR A 191 -32.35 8.95 14.22
#